data_AF-A0A918LCR7-F1
#
_entry.id   AF-A0A918LCR7-F1
#
_cell.length_a   1.000
_cell.length_b   1.000
_cell.length_c   1.000
_cell.angle_alpha   90.00
_cell.angle_beta   90.00
_cell.angle_gamma   90.00
#
_symmetry.space_group_name_H-M   'P 1'
#
loop_
_entity.id
_entity.type
_entity.pdbx_description
1 polymer ?
#
loop_
_entity_poly.entity_id
_entity_poly.type
_entity_poly.pdbx_seq_one_letter_code
_entity_poly.pdbx_strand_id
1 'polypeptide(L)'
;MPDLFRRDFTATAPNTKYVGDITYLPVGDGEFLYLETVSDCFSRRLVGWSIANHMRTSLVADALRAAAATRSNLAGAVFHSDHGAQLGLNWSSQHQLPVVIVGAR
;
A
#
# COMPACT_ATOMS: atom_id res chain seq x y z
N MET A 1 -8.77 1.55 14.18
CA MET A 1 -8.05 2.83 14.00
C MET A 1 -9.00 3.89 13.49
N PRO A 2 -8.76 5.19 13.74
CA PRO A 2 -9.53 6.26 13.11
C PRO A 2 -9.34 6.27 11.59
N ASP A 3 -10.37 6.68 10.84
CA ASP A 3 -10.30 6.95 9.41
C ASP A 3 -9.57 8.28 9.17
N LEU A 4 -8.28 8.19 8.88
CA LEU A 4 -7.38 9.29 8.58
C LEU A 4 -7.66 9.90 7.19
N PHE A 5 -8.23 9.11 6.26
CA PHE A 5 -8.65 9.60 4.96
C PHE A 5 -10.00 10.33 5.03
N ARG A 6 -10.86 10.01 6.01
CA ARG A 6 -12.27 10.47 6.07
C ARG A 6 -13.02 10.19 4.76
N ARG A 7 -12.69 9.07 4.11
CA ARG A 7 -13.11 8.70 2.74
C ARG A 7 -12.80 9.75 1.66
N ASP A 8 -11.91 10.70 1.95
CA ASP A 8 -11.41 11.68 1.01
C ASP A 8 -10.03 11.27 0.49
N PHE A 9 -10.03 10.75 -0.74
CA PHE A 9 -8.84 10.33 -1.46
C PHE A 9 -8.21 11.46 -2.31
N THR A 10 -8.70 12.70 -2.18
CA THR A 10 -8.08 13.86 -2.83
C THR A 10 -6.85 14.32 -2.06
N ALA A 11 -5.83 14.78 -2.78
CA ALA A 11 -4.62 15.35 -2.22
C ALA A 11 -4.30 16.65 -2.97
N THR A 12 -3.77 17.64 -2.26
CA THR A 12 -3.40 18.95 -2.84
C THR A 12 -1.92 19.05 -3.22
N ALA A 13 -1.11 18.08 -2.81
CA ALA A 13 0.31 17.98 -3.14
C ALA A 13 0.75 16.50 -3.21
N PRO A 14 1.80 16.17 -4.00
CA PRO A 14 2.43 14.86 -3.95
C PRO A 14 2.93 14.54 -2.54
N ASN A 15 3.11 13.25 -2.25
CA ASN A 15 3.69 12.74 -1.02
C ASN A 15 2.92 13.05 0.28
N THR A 16 1.59 13.20 0.19
CA THR A 16 0.73 13.48 1.35
C THR A 16 -0.23 12.33 1.65
N LYS A 17 -0.85 11.77 0.61
CA LYS A 17 -1.77 10.63 0.70
C LYS A 17 -1.38 9.59 -0.35
N TYR A 18 -1.31 8.33 0.08
CA TYR A 18 -1.06 7.18 -0.77
C TYR A 18 -2.16 6.14 -0.59
N VAL A 19 -2.50 5.47 -1.67
CA VAL A 19 -3.40 4.31 -1.67
C VAL A 19 -2.66 3.07 -2.14
N GLY A 20 -3.02 1.92 -1.60
CA GLY A 20 -2.55 0.62 -2.03
C GLY A 20 -3.68 -0.40 -2.06
N ASP A 21 -3.44 -1.45 -2.82
CA ASP A 21 -4.33 -2.59 -2.97
C ASP A 21 -3.49 -3.82 -3.31
N ILE A 22 -3.86 -4.96 -2.69
CA ILE A 22 -3.28 -6.26 -2.99
C ILE A 22 -4.15 -6.92 -4.04
N THR A 23 -3.55 -7.20 -5.19
CA THR A 23 -4.21 -7.93 -6.28
C THR A 23 -3.51 -9.24 -6.61
N TYR A 24 -4.22 -10.10 -7.34
CA TYR A 24 -3.73 -11.39 -7.80
C TYR A 24 -3.13 -11.22 -9.19
N LEU A 25 -1.85 -11.58 -9.35
CA LEU A 25 -1.13 -11.57 -10.62
C LEU A 25 -1.05 -13.00 -11.17
N PRO A 26 -1.77 -13.36 -12.24
CA PRO A 26 -1.69 -14.69 -12.84
C PRO A 26 -0.29 -14.92 -13.44
N VAL A 27 0.31 -16.09 -13.20
CA VAL A 27 1.65 -16.44 -13.71
C VAL A 27 1.69 -17.67 -14.61
N GLY A 28 0.52 -18.19 -14.98
CA GLY A 28 0.38 -19.39 -15.83
C GLY A 28 0.00 -20.63 -15.02
N ASP A 29 -0.41 -21.69 -15.70
CA ASP A 29 -0.70 -23.01 -15.11
C ASP A 29 -1.68 -23.03 -13.91
N GLY A 30 -2.56 -22.03 -13.84
CA GLY A 30 -3.50 -21.86 -12.73
C GLY A 30 -2.87 -21.28 -11.46
N GLU A 31 -1.61 -20.88 -11.50
CA GLU A 31 -0.90 -20.22 -10.41
C GLU A 31 -1.03 -18.69 -10.46
N PHE A 32 -0.86 -18.07 -9.30
CA PHE A 32 -0.85 -16.62 -9.14
C PHE A 32 0.16 -16.19 -8.08
N LEU A 33 0.64 -14.96 -8.23
CA LEU A 33 1.37 -14.22 -7.21
C LEU A 33 0.48 -13.11 -6.65
N TYR A 34 0.86 -12.57 -5.51
CA TYR A 34 0.26 -11.39 -4.91
C TYR A 34 1.10 -10.17 -5.27
N LEU A 35 0.43 -9.11 -5.73
CA LEU A 35 1.03 -7.83 -6.06
C LEU A 35 0.44 -6.77 -5.12
N GLU A 36 1.27 -6.13 -4.30
CA GLU A 36 0.89 -4.90 -3.62
C GLU A 36 1.34 -3.70 -4.45
N THR A 37 0.46 -2.71 -4.55
CA THR A 37 0.76 -1.42 -5.20
C THR A 37 0.73 -0.26 -4.21
N VAL A 38 1.52 0.78 -4.46
CA VAL A 38 1.48 2.05 -3.73
C VAL A 38 1.40 3.19 -4.74
N SER A 39 0.26 3.87 -4.80
CA SER A 39 -0.02 4.98 -5.72
C SER A 39 -0.23 6.29 -4.96
N ASP A 40 0.34 7.37 -5.48
CA ASP A 40 0.21 8.72 -4.94
C ASP A 40 -1.13 9.34 -5.35
N CYS A 41 -1.95 9.77 -4.39
CA CYS A 41 -3.29 10.29 -4.65
C CYS A 41 -3.31 11.57 -5.49
N PHE A 42 -2.27 12.40 -5.40
CA PHE A 42 -2.18 13.66 -6.16
C PHE A 42 -1.75 13.41 -7.61
N SER A 43 -0.62 12.75 -7.78
CA SER A 43 0.03 12.56 -9.09
C SER A 43 -0.45 11.33 -9.85
N ARG A 44 -1.21 10.44 -9.19
CA ARG A 44 -1.69 9.15 -9.73
C ARG A 44 -0.56 8.21 -10.17
N ARG A 45 0.67 8.52 -9.77
CA ARG A 45 1.86 7.74 -10.10
C ARG A 45 1.96 6.54 -9.17
N LEU A 46 2.22 5.36 -9.74
CA LEU A 46 2.67 4.19 -9.00
C LEU A 46 4.11 4.45 -8.53
N VAL A 47 4.31 4.56 -7.23
CA VAL A 47 5.61 4.96 -6.64
C VAL A 47 6.32 3.79 -5.96
N GLY A 48 5.59 2.74 -5.60
CA GLY A 48 6.13 1.50 -5.05
C GLY A 48 5.24 0.32 -5.39
N TRP A 49 5.83 -0.86 -5.42
CA TRP A 49 5.13 -2.12 -5.60
C TRP A 49 6.01 -3.25 -5.09
N SER A 50 5.40 -4.40 -4.78
CA SER A 50 6.11 -5.63 -4.45
C SER A 50 5.29 -6.83 -4.90
N ILE A 51 5.97 -7.93 -5.23
CA ILE A 51 5.35 -9.19 -5.66
C ILE A 51 5.86 -10.31 -4.75
N ALA A 52 4.96 -11.17 -4.27
CA ALA A 52 5.32 -12.38 -3.53
C ALA A 52 4.33 -13.51 -3.80
N ASN A 53 4.71 -14.75 -3.46
CA ASN A 53 3.80 -15.90 -3.47
C ASN A 53 2.94 -16.00 -2.20
N HIS A 54 2.87 -14.93 -1.39
CA HIS A 54 2.11 -14.90 -0.14
C HIS A 54 1.42 -13.54 0.07
N MET A 55 0.29 -13.56 0.76
CA MET A 55 -0.38 -12.35 1.27
C MET A 55 0.03 -12.13 2.73
N ARG A 56 1.19 -11.50 2.96
CA ARG A 56 1.72 -11.19 4.31
C ARG A 56 2.05 -9.71 4.40
N THR A 57 2.16 -9.20 5.63
CA THR A 57 2.58 -7.83 5.92
C THR A 57 3.93 -7.46 5.28
N SER A 58 4.82 -8.44 5.07
CA SER A 58 6.09 -8.24 4.36
C SER A 58 5.89 -7.74 2.93
N LEU A 59 4.87 -8.21 2.21
CA LEU A 59 4.54 -7.74 0.86
C LEU A 59 4.26 -6.23 0.87
N VAL A 60 3.43 -5.78 1.82
CA VAL A 60 3.07 -4.37 1.99
C VAL A 60 4.27 -3.54 2.44
N ALA A 61 5.05 -4.06 3.40
CA ALA A 61 6.25 -3.39 3.88
C ALA A 61 7.27 -3.18 2.75
N ASP A 62 7.45 -4.16 1.87
CA ASP A 62 8.37 -4.07 0.73
C ASP A 62 7.88 -3.07 -0.32
N ALA A 63 6.58 -3.03 -0.61
CA ALA A 63 6.01 -2.03 -1.51
C ALA A 63 6.18 -0.60 -0.96
N LEU A 64 6.00 -0.40 0.36
CA LEU A 64 6.24 0.88 1.03
C LEU A 64 7.73 1.25 1.05
N ARG A 65 8.66 0.30 1.19
CA ARG A 65 10.10 0.54 1.05
C ARG A 65 10.45 1.01 -0.36
N ALA A 66 9.90 0.36 -1.39
CA ALA A 66 10.07 0.78 -2.78
C ALA A 66 9.51 2.19 -3.01
N ALA A 67 8.34 2.51 -2.45
CA ALA A 67 7.77 3.86 -2.49
C ALA A 67 8.66 4.91 -1.83
N ALA A 68 9.22 4.60 -0.64
CA ALA A 68 10.14 5.48 0.06
C ALA A 68 11.43 5.72 -0.75
N ALA A 69 11.97 4.69 -1.40
CA ALA A 69 13.13 4.82 -2.27
C ALA A 69 12.84 5.75 -3.47
N THR A 70 11.66 5.63 -4.08
CA THR A 70 11.22 6.49 -5.20
C THR A 70 11.00 7.94 -4.78
N ARG A 71 10.57 8.20 -3.54
CA ARG A 71 10.20 9.54 -3.04
C ARG A 71 11.19 10.13 -2.04
N SER A 72 12.36 9.51 -1.87
CA SER A 72 13.37 9.78 -0.83
C SER A 72 12.91 9.45 0.60
N ASN A 73 11.67 9.79 0.98
CA ASN A 73 11.00 9.31 2.20
C ASN A 73 9.47 9.42 2.07
N LEU A 74 8.74 8.87 3.02
CA LEU A 74 7.26 8.96 3.12
C LEU A 74 6.81 9.62 4.43
N ALA A 75 7.69 10.37 5.09
CA ALA A 75 7.47 10.89 6.42
C ALA A 75 6.24 11.81 6.48
N GLY A 76 5.32 11.54 7.40
CA GLY A 76 4.12 12.36 7.60
C GLY A 76 3.02 12.12 6.56
N ALA A 77 3.26 11.27 5.56
CA ALA A 77 2.21 10.84 4.65
C ALA A 77 1.28 9.82 5.31
N VAL A 78 0.05 9.75 4.80
CA VAL A 78 -0.93 8.73 5.20
C VAL A 78 -1.04 7.70 4.10
N PHE A 79 -0.97 6.42 4.46
CA PHE A 79 -1.20 5.30 3.56
C PHE A 79 -2.49 4.59 3.93
N HIS A 80 -3.34 4.36 2.92
CA HIS A 80 -4.55 3.56 3.00
C HIS A 80 -4.37 2.32 2.12
N SER A 81 -4.44 1.13 2.71
CA SER A 81 -4.47 -0.13 1.96
C SER A 81 -5.85 -0.75 2.12
N ASP A 82 -6.51 -0.97 0.98
CA ASP A 82 -7.72 -1.79 0.94
C ASP A 82 -7.27 -3.25 0.87
N HIS A 83 -7.55 -4.00 1.94
CA HIS A 83 -7.32 -5.44 1.90
C HIS A 83 -8.55 -6.06 1.27
N GLY A 84 -8.44 -6.45 0.00
CA GLY A 84 -9.50 -7.12 -0.73
C GLY A 84 -10.16 -8.21 0.13
N ALA A 85 -11.49 -8.21 0.18
CA ALA A 85 -12.29 -9.05 1.07
C ALA A 85 -12.00 -10.54 0.85
N GLN A 86 -11.15 -11.14 1.68
CA GLN A 86 -10.97 -12.59 1.71
C GLN A 86 -12.15 -13.18 2.48
N LEU A 87 -13.08 -13.82 1.77
CA LEU A 87 -14.18 -14.63 2.33
C LEU A 87 -15.12 -13.88 3.31
N GLY A 88 -15.49 -12.63 3.00
CA GLY A 88 -16.56 -11.92 3.72
C GLY A 88 -16.13 -11.06 4.91
N LEU A 89 -14.83 -10.83 5.11
CA LEU A 89 -14.31 -9.86 6.07
C LEU A 89 -13.63 -8.70 5.32
N ASN A 90 -14.19 -7.51 5.40
CA ASN A 90 -13.55 -6.26 4.96
C ASN A 90 -12.58 -5.80 6.05
N TRP A 91 -11.30 -5.60 5.72
CA TRP A 91 -10.35 -4.97 6.62
C TRP A 91 -9.54 -3.87 5.91
N SER A 92 -10.18 -2.74 5.62
CA SER A 92 -9.42 -1.53 5.29
C SER A 92 -8.52 -1.12 6.47
N SER A 93 -7.23 -0.84 6.19
CA SER A 93 -6.24 -0.43 7.19
C SER A 93 -5.59 0.89 6.82
N GLN A 94 -5.39 1.76 7.81
CA GLN A 94 -4.83 3.09 7.60
C GLN A 94 -3.69 3.33 8.57
N HIS A 95 -2.56 3.79 8.04
CA HIS A 95 -1.36 4.02 8.82
C HIS A 95 -0.79 5.40 8.49
N GLN A 96 -0.56 6.22 9.51
CA GLN A 96 0.38 7.33 9.38
C GLN A 96 1.77 6.74 9.29
N LEU A 97 2.59 7.19 8.35
CA LEU A 97 3.93 6.66 8.16
C LEU A 97 4.92 7.44 9.05
N PRO A 98 5.40 6.87 10.17
CA PRO A 98 6.55 7.44 10.87
C PRO A 98 7.82 7.25 10.01
N VAL A 99 8.86 8.02 10.30
CA VAL A 99 10.19 7.90 9.67
C VAL A 99 10.87 6.53 9.85
N VAL A 100 10.24 5.56 10.53
CA VAL A 100 10.78 4.21 10.72
C VAL A 100 9.80 3.20 10.12
N ILE A 101 10.17 2.59 8.99
CA ILE A 101 9.53 1.37 8.48
C ILE A 101 9.89 0.25 9.46
N VAL A 102 9.15 0.12 10.56
CA VAL A 102 9.26 -1.02 11.46
C VAL A 102 8.69 -2.21 10.69
N GLY A 103 9.59 -3.09 10.23
CA GLY A 103 9.18 -4.40 9.75
C GLY A 103 8.37 -5.09 10.83
N ALA A 104 7.09 -5.34 10.55
CA ALA A 104 6.28 -6.24 11.37
C ALA A 104 6.95 -7.63 11.33
N ARG A 105 7.24 -8.16 12.52
CA ARG A 105 7.71 -9.54 12.71
C ARG A 105 6.70 -10.55 12.20
#